data_AF-A0A5B8Z778-F1
#
_entry.id   AF-A0A5B8Z778-F1
#
_cell.length_a   1.000
_cell.length_b   1.000
_cell.length_c   1.000
_cell.angle_alpha   90.00
_cell.angle_beta   90.00
_cell.angle_gamma   90.00
#
_symmetry.space_group_name_H-M   'P 1'
#
loop_
_entity.id
_entity.type
_entity.pdbx_description
1 polymer ?
#
loop_
_entity_poly.entity_id
_entity_poly.type
_entity_poly.pdbx_seq_one_letter_code
_entity_poly.pdbx_strand_id
1 'polypeptide(L)'
;MRTISRRKLIKYSSVLLVSFVFLQLGINVNTISAKSTYTYNSKEFHSVINKLDMQGHADHDISTCTIKKVYYDEVLEALNEGTSEKEILQSYVDEYGQAALRAPGTEGSGMIAWIMPVIGFILGGIGVGYGIKKLTNKNASTETLLTNELPETEMKIIEQTFEEERRRHF
;
A
#
# COMPACT_ATOMS: atom_id res chain seq x y z
N MET A 1 -24.12 -42.57 -38.27
CA MET A 1 -23.57 -42.69 -36.89
C MET A 1 -22.59 -43.84 -36.84
N ARG A 2 -21.27 -43.57 -36.81
CA ARG A 2 -20.24 -44.62 -36.70
C ARG A 2 -20.00 -44.93 -35.21
N THR A 3 -20.54 -46.05 -34.73
CA THR A 3 -20.34 -46.49 -33.33
C THR A 3 -18.93 -47.06 -33.18
N ILE A 4 -18.02 -46.24 -32.66
CA ILE A 4 -16.63 -46.64 -32.40
C ILE A 4 -16.64 -47.65 -31.25
N SER A 5 -16.13 -48.86 -31.51
CA SER A 5 -16.09 -49.96 -30.54
C SER A 5 -15.32 -49.57 -29.28
N ARG A 6 -15.90 -49.85 -28.10
CA ARG A 6 -15.36 -49.51 -26.76
C ARG A 6 -13.90 -49.92 -26.58
N ARG A 7 -13.48 -51.04 -27.18
CA ARG A 7 -12.08 -51.52 -27.13
C ARG A 7 -11.11 -50.62 -27.90
N LYS A 8 -11.54 -49.99 -29.00
CA LYS A 8 -10.74 -49.01 -29.74
C LYS A 8 -10.65 -47.69 -28.96
N LEU A 9 -11.75 -47.27 -28.34
CA LEU A 9 -11.81 -46.08 -27.47
C LEU A 9 -10.85 -46.16 -26.27
N ILE A 10 -10.79 -47.31 -25.59
CA ILE A 10 -9.84 -47.53 -24.49
C ILE A 10 -8.39 -47.46 -24.99
N LYS A 11 -8.08 -48.10 -26.13
CA LYS A 11 -6.73 -48.06 -26.70
C LYS A 11 -6.29 -46.66 -27.12
N TYR A 12 -7.16 -45.88 -27.76
CA TYR A 12 -6.84 -44.50 -28.13
C TYR A 12 -6.71 -43.58 -26.90
N SER A 13 -7.53 -43.80 -25.87
CA SER A 13 -7.43 -43.07 -24.60
C SER A 13 -6.12 -43.38 -23.86
N SER A 14 -5.68 -44.64 -23.81
CA SER A 14 -4.39 -45.01 -23.21
C SER A 14 -3.20 -44.47 -24.00
N VAL A 15 -3.25 -44.49 -25.35
CA VAL A 15 -2.19 -43.91 -26.19
C VAL A 15 -2.13 -42.39 -26.05
N LEU A 16 -3.27 -41.71 -25.95
CA LEU A 16 -3.32 -40.27 -25.69
C LEU A 16 -2.79 -39.91 -24.30
N LEU A 17 -3.11 -40.70 -23.26
CA LEU A 17 -2.57 -40.49 -21.91
C LEU A 17 -1.06 -40.68 -21.87
N VAL A 18 -0.53 -41.73 -22.50
CA VAL A 18 0.92 -41.98 -22.55
C VAL A 18 1.62 -40.88 -23.35
N SER A 19 1.05 -40.43 -24.48
CA SER A 19 1.58 -39.29 -25.25
C SER A 19 1.56 -37.98 -24.46
N PHE A 20 0.52 -37.74 -23.66
CA PHE A 20 0.41 -36.56 -22.81
C PHE A 20 1.43 -36.60 -21.67
N VAL A 21 1.66 -37.77 -21.07
CA VAL A 21 2.69 -37.98 -20.04
C VAL A 21 4.10 -37.78 -20.62
N PHE A 22 4.38 -38.30 -21.82
CA PHE A 22 5.66 -38.06 -22.51
C PHE A 22 5.83 -36.58 -22.91
N LEU A 23 4.75 -35.89 -23.30
CA LEU A 23 4.76 -34.45 -23.58
C LEU A 23 5.03 -33.63 -22.31
N GLN A 24 4.51 -34.04 -21.15
CA GLN A 24 4.75 -33.38 -19.86
C GLN A 24 6.17 -33.65 -19.32
N LEU A 25 6.74 -34.83 -19.58
CA LEU A 25 8.11 -35.17 -19.17
C LEU A 25 9.19 -34.46 -20.01
N GLY A 26 8.89 -34.11 -21.26
CA GLY A 26 9.85 -33.47 -22.18
C GLY A 26 10.08 -31.97 -21.99
N ILE A 27 9.33 -31.28 -21.11
CA ILE A 27 9.39 -29.80 -20.96
C ILE A 27 10.27 -29.38 -19.77
N ASN A 28 10.94 -30.30 -19.08
CA ASN A 28 11.98 -29.93 -18.10
C ASN A 28 13.29 -29.56 -18.82
N VAL A 29 13.22 -28.53 -19.66
CA VAL A 29 14.40 -27.77 -20.06
C VAL A 29 14.77 -26.90 -18.87
N ASN A 30 15.53 -27.46 -17.93
CA ASN A 30 16.36 -26.65 -17.06
C ASN A 30 17.32 -25.90 -17.99
N THR A 31 16.95 -24.67 -18.32
CA THR A 31 17.82 -23.72 -19.00
C THR A 31 19.04 -23.56 -18.12
N ILE A 32 20.12 -24.24 -18.47
CA ILE A 32 21.44 -23.96 -17.94
C ILE A 32 21.79 -22.59 -18.49
N SER A 33 21.38 -21.56 -17.76
CA SER A 33 21.76 -20.19 -18.05
C SER A 33 23.27 -20.14 -18.01
N ALA A 34 23.88 -19.59 -19.06
CA ALA A 34 25.32 -19.41 -19.10
C ALA A 34 25.74 -18.69 -17.83
N LYS A 35 26.62 -19.31 -17.03
CA LYS A 35 27.08 -18.80 -15.75
C LYS A 35 27.89 -17.52 -15.99
N SER A 36 27.21 -16.37 -16.06
CA SER A 36 27.85 -15.08 -15.99
C SER A 36 28.30 -14.90 -14.55
N THR A 37 29.61 -14.86 -14.32
CA THR A 37 30.17 -14.52 -13.02
C THR A 37 29.94 -13.03 -12.79
N TYR A 38 28.96 -12.69 -11.96
CA TYR A 38 28.69 -11.33 -11.54
C TYR A 38 29.75 -10.87 -10.53
N THR A 39 30.15 -9.61 -10.64
CA THR A 39 31.15 -8.97 -9.75
C THR A 39 30.54 -7.72 -9.12
N TYR A 40 31.22 -7.14 -8.12
CA TYR A 40 30.76 -5.91 -7.47
C TYR A 40 30.63 -4.69 -8.40
N ASN A 41 31.23 -4.72 -9.59
CA ASN A 41 31.16 -3.63 -10.57
C ASN A 41 30.16 -3.92 -11.71
N SER A 42 29.40 -5.01 -11.61
CA SER A 42 28.37 -5.35 -12.60
C SER A 42 27.15 -4.44 -12.42
N LYS A 43 26.49 -4.11 -13.54
CA LYS A 43 25.32 -3.23 -13.54
C LYS A 43 24.16 -3.88 -12.79
N GLU A 44 24.01 -5.18 -12.95
CA GLU A 44 23.00 -6.03 -12.34
C GLU A 44 23.14 -6.01 -10.82
N PHE A 45 24.37 -6.17 -10.32
CA PHE A 45 24.68 -6.04 -8.90
C PHE A 45 24.30 -4.66 -8.36
N HIS A 46 24.73 -3.59 -9.02
CA HIS A 46 24.41 -2.23 -8.57
C HIS A 46 22.91 -1.93 -8.62
N SER A 47 22.17 -2.52 -9.55
CA SER A 47 20.70 -2.35 -9.65
C SER A 47 19.99 -2.86 -8.39
N VAL A 48 20.39 -4.04 -7.91
CA VAL A 48 19.86 -4.63 -6.67
C VAL A 48 20.32 -3.82 -5.46
N ILE A 49 21.64 -3.61 -5.33
CA ILE A 49 22.26 -3.09 -4.11
C ILE A 49 21.80 -1.66 -3.78
N ASN A 50 21.54 -0.84 -4.80
CA ASN A 50 21.08 0.53 -4.63
C ASN A 50 19.62 0.63 -4.16
N LYS A 51 18.84 -0.45 -4.32
CA LYS A 51 17.44 -0.52 -3.88
C LYS A 51 17.29 -1.01 -2.45
N LEU A 52 18.30 -1.69 -1.90
CA LEU A 52 18.32 -2.19 -0.53
C LEU A 52 18.73 -1.09 0.45
N ASP A 53 18.02 -0.99 1.57
CA ASP A 53 18.29 -0.03 2.65
C ASP A 53 19.41 -0.49 3.60
N MET A 54 19.68 -1.82 3.63
CA MET A 54 20.73 -2.46 4.44
C MET A 54 20.72 -2.04 5.91
N GLN A 55 19.53 -1.86 6.49
CA GLN A 55 19.38 -1.43 7.89
C GLN A 55 20.14 -0.12 8.20
N GLY A 56 20.17 0.81 7.24
CA GLY A 56 20.89 2.08 7.37
C GLY A 56 22.40 2.03 7.10
N HIS A 57 22.95 0.88 6.70
CA HIS A 57 24.38 0.74 6.37
C HIS A 57 24.72 0.98 4.90
N ALA A 58 23.73 1.29 4.08
CA ALA A 58 23.94 1.37 2.65
C ALA A 58 24.85 2.55 2.22
N ASP A 59 24.98 3.60 3.03
CA ASP A 59 25.87 4.74 2.78
C ASP A 59 27.26 4.61 3.43
N HIS A 60 27.52 3.56 4.21
CA HIS A 60 28.83 3.33 4.80
C HIS A 60 29.85 2.86 3.77
N ASP A 61 31.14 3.06 4.04
CA ASP A 61 32.19 2.52 3.17
C ASP A 61 32.34 1.00 3.32
N ILE A 62 32.52 0.29 2.20
CA ILE A 62 32.58 -1.17 2.15
C ILE A 62 33.82 -1.75 2.87
N SER A 63 34.91 -0.99 2.96
CA SER A 63 36.14 -1.47 3.58
C SER A 63 36.08 -1.40 5.11
N THR A 64 35.15 -0.60 5.65
CA THR A 64 35.01 -0.36 7.10
C THR A 64 33.76 -1.00 7.70
N CYS A 65 32.74 -1.30 6.90
CA CYS A 65 31.47 -1.85 7.38
C CYS A 65 31.30 -3.34 7.02
N THR A 66 31.36 -4.20 8.04
CA THR A 66 31.16 -5.65 7.88
C THR A 66 29.75 -5.98 7.39
N ILE A 67 28.72 -5.30 7.92
CA ILE A 67 27.32 -5.56 7.55
C ILE A 67 27.09 -5.27 6.06
N LYS A 68 27.57 -4.14 5.55
CA LYS A 68 27.47 -3.81 4.13
C LYS A 68 28.12 -4.88 3.25
N LYS A 69 29.27 -5.43 3.67
CA LYS A 69 29.94 -6.51 2.95
C LYS A 69 29.09 -7.78 2.89
N VAL A 70 28.41 -8.14 3.98
CA VAL A 70 27.50 -9.30 4.00
C VAL A 70 26.39 -9.15 2.95
N TYR A 71 25.72 -8.00 2.89
CA TYR A 71 24.70 -7.74 1.85
C TYR A 71 25.28 -7.83 0.43
N TYR A 72 26.51 -7.35 0.23
CA TYR A 72 27.18 -7.42 -1.08
C TYR A 72 27.46 -8.87 -1.48
N ASP A 73 27.94 -9.69 -0.53
CA ASP A 73 28.26 -11.09 -0.77
C ASP A 73 26.99 -11.92 -1.04
N GLU A 74 25.92 -11.71 -0.26
CA GLU A 74 24.62 -12.38 -0.44
C GLU A 74 23.99 -12.06 -1.81
N VAL A 75 23.94 -10.77 -2.20
CA VAL A 75 23.39 -10.38 -3.50
C VAL A 75 24.21 -10.94 -4.65
N LEU A 76 25.54 -10.96 -4.50
CA LEU A 76 26.44 -11.50 -5.52
C LEU A 76 26.30 -13.02 -5.64
N GLU A 77 26.14 -13.73 -4.53
CA GLU A 77 25.85 -15.16 -4.50
C GLU A 77 24.51 -15.45 -5.20
N ALA A 78 23.44 -14.77 -4.81
CA ALA A 78 22.12 -14.96 -5.40
C ALA A 78 22.09 -14.69 -6.92
N LEU A 79 22.77 -13.64 -7.39
CA LEU A 79 22.92 -13.36 -8.83
C LEU A 79 23.70 -14.46 -9.54
N ASN A 80 24.78 -14.97 -8.94
CA ASN A 80 25.59 -16.05 -9.51
C ASN A 80 24.86 -17.40 -9.53
N GLU A 81 23.89 -17.60 -8.64
CA GLU A 81 22.96 -18.73 -8.64
C GLU A 81 21.89 -18.61 -9.74
N GLY A 82 21.78 -17.46 -10.40
CA GLY A 82 20.81 -17.20 -11.47
C GLY A 82 19.49 -16.62 -10.97
N THR A 83 19.43 -16.16 -9.72
CA THR A 83 18.25 -15.52 -9.14
C THR A 83 18.02 -14.16 -9.80
N SER A 84 16.78 -13.85 -10.14
CA SER A 84 16.44 -12.58 -10.79
C SER A 84 16.46 -11.42 -9.80
N GLU A 85 16.74 -10.19 -10.28
CA GLU A 85 16.71 -8.97 -9.44
C GLU A 85 15.39 -8.85 -8.64
N LYS A 86 14.25 -9.11 -9.27
CA LYS A 86 12.95 -9.03 -8.61
C LYS A 86 12.83 -10.03 -7.47
N GLU A 87 13.30 -11.24 -7.68
CA GLU A 87 13.25 -12.33 -6.71
C GLU A 87 14.18 -12.08 -5.52
N ILE A 88 15.38 -11.54 -5.78
CA ILE A 88 16.31 -11.10 -4.71
C ILE A 88 15.66 -9.99 -3.86
N LEU A 89 15.09 -8.96 -4.50
CA LEU A 89 14.43 -7.88 -3.74
C LEU A 89 13.22 -8.39 -2.97
N GLN A 90 12.47 -9.32 -3.56
CA GLN A 90 11.29 -9.90 -2.91
C GLN A 90 11.69 -10.75 -1.70
N SER A 91 12.79 -11.51 -1.74
CA SER A 91 13.24 -12.29 -0.58
C SER A 91 13.57 -11.40 0.62
N TYR A 92 14.24 -10.26 0.38
CA TYR A 92 14.49 -9.27 1.44
C TYR A 92 13.20 -8.61 1.95
N VAL A 93 12.23 -8.36 1.07
CA VAL A 93 10.91 -7.84 1.47
C VAL A 93 10.12 -8.86 2.29
N ASP A 94 10.19 -10.14 1.95
CA ASP A 94 9.48 -11.20 2.65
C ASP A 94 10.05 -11.42 4.06
N GLU A 95 11.37 -11.26 4.23
CA GLU A 95 12.05 -11.44 5.52
C GLU A 95 12.02 -10.18 6.41
N TYR A 96 12.30 -9.00 5.85
CA TYR A 96 12.45 -7.75 6.61
C TYR A 96 11.31 -6.74 6.38
N GLY A 97 10.35 -7.07 5.52
CA GLY A 97 9.26 -6.18 5.14
C GLY A 97 9.66 -5.10 4.14
N GLN A 98 8.75 -4.15 3.90
CA GLN A 98 8.97 -3.04 2.96
C GLN A 98 10.11 -2.08 3.38
N ALA A 99 10.51 -2.11 4.66
CA ALA A 99 11.64 -1.33 5.17
C ALA A 99 13.00 -1.87 4.69
N ALA A 100 13.04 -3.07 4.10
CA ALA A 100 14.25 -3.61 3.47
C ALA A 100 14.69 -2.78 2.24
N LEU A 101 13.74 -2.08 1.62
CA LEU A 101 13.95 -1.30 0.42
C LEU A 101 14.03 0.20 0.74
N ARG A 102 14.89 0.92 0.03
CA ARG A 102 15.04 2.38 0.16
C ARG A 102 13.83 3.15 -0.35
N ALA A 103 13.14 2.56 -1.31
CA ALA A 103 11.90 3.09 -1.85
C ALA A 103 10.79 2.07 -1.55
N PRO A 104 9.58 2.52 -1.18
CA PRO A 104 8.46 1.61 -1.01
C PRO A 104 8.26 0.83 -2.31
N GLY A 105 8.19 -0.50 -2.20
CA GLY A 105 7.95 -1.35 -3.34
C GLY A 105 6.64 -0.98 -4.04
N THR A 106 6.59 -1.12 -5.36
CA THR A 106 5.39 -0.86 -6.16
C THR A 106 4.29 -1.90 -5.96
N GLU A 107 4.54 -2.94 -5.16
CA GLU A 107 3.74 -4.16 -5.08
C GLU A 107 3.14 -4.30 -3.66
N GLY A 108 1.82 -4.51 -3.56
CA GLY A 108 1.14 -4.87 -2.30
C GLY A 108 0.74 -3.71 -1.38
N SER A 109 1.04 -3.84 -0.09
CA SER A 109 0.55 -3.00 1.02
C SER A 109 1.11 -1.58 1.02
N GLY A 110 2.31 -1.37 0.45
CA GLY A 110 2.94 -0.05 0.36
C GLY A 110 2.06 0.96 -0.37
N MET A 111 1.47 0.59 -1.51
CA MET A 111 0.58 1.47 -2.29
C MET A 111 -0.75 1.77 -1.57
N ILE A 112 -1.28 0.80 -0.83
CA ILE A 112 -2.52 0.98 -0.07
C ILE A 112 -2.31 2.02 1.05
N ALA A 113 -1.16 1.97 1.73
CA ALA A 113 -0.82 2.95 2.77
C ALA A 113 -0.79 4.39 2.23
N TRP A 114 -0.32 4.59 1.00
CA TRP A 114 -0.25 5.91 0.36
C TRP A 114 -1.58 6.42 -0.20
N ILE A 115 -2.49 5.54 -0.64
CA ILE A 115 -3.80 5.97 -1.16
C ILE A 115 -4.84 6.19 -0.06
N MET A 116 -4.68 5.56 1.10
CA MET A 116 -5.58 5.69 2.26
C MET A 116 -5.84 7.15 2.69
N PRO A 117 -4.85 8.06 2.77
CA PRO A 117 -5.10 9.47 3.09
C PRO A 117 -6.08 10.15 2.13
N VAL A 118 -5.97 9.88 0.83
CA VAL A 118 -6.85 10.46 -0.20
C VAL A 118 -8.27 9.91 -0.04
N ILE A 119 -8.40 8.60 0.15
CA ILE A 119 -9.70 7.95 0.37
C ILE A 119 -10.36 8.47 1.65
N GLY A 120 -9.59 8.56 2.74
CA GLY A 120 -10.05 9.09 4.02
C GLY A 120 -10.53 10.53 3.92
N PHE A 121 -9.80 11.38 3.19
CA PHE A 121 -10.20 12.76 2.94
C PHE A 121 -11.51 12.87 2.15
N ILE A 122 -11.66 12.08 1.08
CA ILE A 122 -12.88 12.07 0.27
C ILE A 122 -14.07 11.59 1.10
N LEU A 123 -13.93 10.47 1.82
CA LEU A 123 -14.99 9.94 2.67
C LEU A 123 -15.36 10.90 3.80
N GLY A 124 -14.36 11.52 4.44
CA GLY A 124 -14.57 12.54 5.46
C GLY A 124 -15.33 13.75 4.91
N GLY A 125 -14.92 14.26 3.75
CA GLY A 125 -15.57 15.39 3.08
C GLY A 125 -17.04 15.10 2.71
N ILE A 126 -17.32 13.90 2.17
CA ILE A 126 -18.69 13.45 1.88
C ILE A 126 -19.51 13.36 3.16
N GLY A 127 -18.95 12.78 4.23
CA GLY A 127 -19.62 12.64 5.52
C GLY A 127 -20.01 14.00 6.13
N VAL A 128 -19.07 14.94 6.16
CA VAL A 128 -19.32 16.31 6.64
C VAL A 128 -20.35 17.02 5.76
N GLY A 129 -20.21 16.97 4.44
CA GLY A 129 -21.13 17.61 3.50
C GLY A 129 -22.57 17.08 3.63
N TYR A 130 -22.73 15.76 3.79
CA TYR A 130 -24.05 15.16 4.02
C TYR A 130 -24.63 15.57 5.39
N GLY A 131 -23.79 15.62 6.43
CA GLY A 131 -24.17 16.09 7.76
C GLY A 131 -24.71 17.52 7.72
N ILE A 132 -23.97 18.45 7.11
CA ILE A 132 -24.37 19.86 6.96
C ILE A 132 -25.68 19.96 6.18
N LYS A 133 -25.80 19.28 5.03
CA LYS A 133 -27.03 19.29 4.22
C LYS A 133 -28.25 18.80 5.01
N LYS A 134 -28.08 17.78 5.85
CA LYS A 134 -29.15 17.23 6.71
C LYS A 134 -29.55 18.20 7.83
N LEU A 135 -28.60 18.95 8.38
CA LEU A 135 -28.85 19.97 9.41
C LEU A 135 -29.51 21.23 8.82
N THR A 136 -29.04 21.71 7.67
CA THR A 136 -29.62 22.88 6.99
C THR A 136 -31.05 22.62 6.50
N ASN A 137 -31.34 21.44 5.95
CA ASN A 137 -32.72 21.10 5.54
C ASN A 137 -33.71 20.96 6.71
N LYS A 138 -33.24 20.80 7.94
CA LYS A 138 -34.09 20.78 9.13
C LYS A 138 -34.45 22.16 9.66
N ASN A 139 -33.64 23.18 9.36
CA ASN A 139 -33.82 24.54 9.90
C ASN A 139 -34.63 25.47 9.00
N ALA A 140 -35.01 25.04 7.79
CA ALA A 140 -35.91 25.80 6.91
C ALA A 140 -37.36 25.95 7.45
N SER A 141 -37.65 25.48 8.66
CA SER A 141 -38.94 25.66 9.34
C SER A 141 -38.83 26.36 10.70
N THR A 142 -37.72 27.05 11.02
CA THR A 142 -37.55 27.70 12.34
C THR A 142 -37.09 29.17 12.27
N GLU A 143 -37.01 29.79 11.08
CA GLU A 143 -36.83 31.25 10.98
C GLU A 143 -38.16 31.97 10.77
N THR A 144 -38.95 32.02 11.83
CA THR A 144 -39.87 33.13 12.08
C THR A 144 -39.94 33.23 13.59
N LEU A 145 -39.79 34.43 14.18
CA LEU A 145 -39.71 34.76 15.62
C LEU A 145 -38.31 35.13 16.14
N LEU A 146 -37.66 36.12 15.52
CA LEU A 146 -36.68 36.97 16.22
C LEU A 146 -36.97 38.47 16.03
N THR A 147 -38.23 38.79 15.80
CA THR A 147 -38.72 40.16 15.93
C THR A 147 -39.88 40.09 16.90
N ASN A 148 -39.72 40.78 18.03
CA ASN A 148 -40.76 41.40 18.87
C ASN A 148 -40.48 41.16 20.36
N GLU A 149 -40.06 42.25 21.00
CA GLU A 149 -40.17 42.55 22.43
C GLU A 149 -39.19 41.83 23.35
N LEU A 150 -38.14 42.56 23.75
CA LEU A 150 -37.45 42.31 25.01
C LEU A 150 -38.52 42.18 26.11
N PRO A 151 -38.51 41.10 26.91
CA PRO A 151 -39.50 40.93 27.95
C PRO A 151 -39.45 42.14 28.89
N GLU A 152 -40.61 42.70 29.23
CA GLU A 152 -40.82 43.86 30.11
C GLU A 152 -39.90 43.83 31.35
N THR A 153 -39.64 42.62 31.86
CA THR A 153 -38.78 42.36 33.01
C THR A 153 -37.32 42.77 32.78
N GLU A 154 -36.76 42.54 31.59
CA GLU A 154 -35.37 42.93 31.30
C GLU A 154 -35.22 44.45 31.16
N MET A 155 -36.22 45.12 30.55
CA MET A 155 -36.21 46.57 30.45
C MET A 155 -36.29 47.23 31.84
N LYS A 156 -37.09 46.65 32.75
CA LYS A 156 -37.21 47.10 34.14
C LYS A 156 -35.92 46.88 34.95
N ILE A 157 -35.24 45.75 34.74
CA ILE A 157 -33.94 45.48 35.41
C ILE A 157 -32.88 46.47 34.94
N ILE A 158 -32.84 46.77 33.64
CA ILE A 158 -31.91 47.76 33.08
C ILE A 158 -32.19 49.15 33.67
N GLU A 159 -33.45 49.56 33.72
CA GLU A 159 -33.85 50.85 34.30
C GLU A 159 -33.47 50.95 35.78
N GLN A 160 -33.75 49.92 36.58
CA GLN A 160 -33.35 49.87 37.99
C GLN A 160 -31.83 49.95 38.17
N THR A 161 -31.06 49.31 37.30
CA THR A 161 -29.58 49.35 37.33
C THR A 161 -29.06 50.76 37.02
N PHE A 162 -29.60 51.43 36.02
CA PHE A 162 -29.22 52.82 35.68
C PHE A 162 -29.56 53.81 36.80
N GLU A 163 -30.70 53.61 37.46
CA GLU A 163 -31.17 54.51 38.53
C GLU A 163 -30.38 54.32 39.84
N GLU A 164 -29.96 53.09 40.13
CA GLU A 164 -29.05 52.79 41.24
C GLU A 164 -27.67 53.43 41.01
N GLU A 165 -27.15 53.35 39.79
CA GLU A 165 -25.85 53.96 39.46
C GLU A 165 -25.90 55.49 39.55
N ARG A 166 -27.01 56.10 39.10
CA ARG A 166 -27.22 57.55 39.25
C ARG A 166 -27.23 57.97 40.73
N ARG A 167 -27.89 57.20 41.61
CA ARG A 167 -27.95 57.48 43.06
C ARG A 167 -26.62 57.26 43.78
N ARG A 168 -25.69 56.47 43.22
CA ARG A 168 -24.33 56.30 43.77
C ARG A 168 -23.40 57.47 43.44
N HIS A 169 -23.66 58.19 42.35
CA HIS A 169 -22.79 59.25 41.85
C HIS A 169 -23.30 60.69 42.11
N PHE A 170 -24.49 60.84 42.69
CA PHE A 170 -25.07 62.12 43.17
C PHE A 170 -25.64 61.95 44.57
#